data_AF-A0A381W1H3-F1
#
_entry.id   AF-A0A381W1H3-F1
#
_cell.length_a   1.000
_cell.length_b   1.000
_cell.length_c   1.000
_cell.angle_alpha   90.00
_cell.angle_beta   90.00
_cell.angle_gamma   90.00
#
_symmetry.space_group_name_H-M   'P 1'
#
loop_
_entity.id
_entity.type
_entity.pdbx_description
1 polymer ?
#
loop_
_entity_poly.entity_id
_entity_poly.type
_entity_poly.pdbx_seq_one_letter_code
_entity_poly.pdbx_strand_id
1 'polypeptide(L)'
;MRATTNQSAERESFSKIPAFVDVPDLLSIQTWAYQQFLQEWIPNEARKPIGLEGVFKNVFPIEDSHRNYILEYKNYFLGQPKYSPNECMDRGVTYSAPLRVRLALHITDENNKNEYAQ
;
A
#
# COMPACT_ATOMS: atom_id res chain seq x y z
N MET A 1 20.04 15.75 -0.04
CA MET A 1 20.60 16.95 0.62
C MET A 1 20.95 16.58 2.04
N ARG A 2 22.24 16.66 2.40
CA ARG A 2 22.68 16.47 3.79
C ARG A 2 22.14 17.65 4.59
N ALA A 3 21.45 17.39 5.69
CA ALA A 3 21.02 18.45 6.60
C ALA A 3 22.26 19.25 7.01
N THR A 4 22.29 20.52 6.62
CA THR A 4 23.21 21.50 7.20
C THR A 4 22.91 21.53 8.68
N THR A 5 23.85 21.05 9.48
CA THR A 5 23.83 21.23 10.94
C THR A 5 23.95 22.73 11.17
N ASN A 6 22.83 23.43 11.23
CA ASN A 6 22.80 24.80 11.70
C ASN A 6 23.42 24.75 13.11
N GLN A 7 24.52 25.48 13.32
CA GLN A 7 25.03 25.79 14.65
C GLN A 7 23.91 26.51 15.40
N SER A 8 23.04 25.74 16.06
CA SER A 8 22.06 26.26 16.97
C SER A 8 22.82 26.92 18.12
N ALA A 9 22.56 28.21 18.35
CA ALA A 9 23.04 28.90 19.54
C ALA A 9 22.84 28.02 20.78
N GLU A 10 23.80 28.02 21.69
CA GLU A 10 23.76 27.21 22.91
C GLU A 10 22.46 27.54 23.67
N ARG A 11 21.57 26.54 23.77
CA ARG A 11 20.26 26.69 24.39
C ARG A 11 20.36 26.24 25.84
N GLU A 12 20.39 27.22 26.75
CA GLU A 12 20.27 26.97 28.18
C GLU A 12 18.90 26.38 28.54
N SER A 13 18.88 25.31 29.33
CA SER A 13 17.67 24.63 29.79
C SER A 13 17.61 24.66 31.32
N PHE A 14 16.55 25.23 31.89
CA PHE A 14 16.30 25.24 33.34
C PHE A 14 15.42 24.07 33.80
N SER A 15 15.23 23.04 32.97
CA SER A 15 14.40 21.89 33.35
C SER A 15 15.03 21.12 34.50
N LYS A 16 14.31 21.00 35.61
CA LYS A 16 14.74 20.23 36.78
C LYS A 16 14.45 18.73 36.66
N ILE A 17 13.52 18.37 35.76
CA ILE A 17 13.09 16.99 35.54
C ILE A 17 13.65 16.55 34.17
N PRO A 18 14.39 15.43 34.10
CA PRO A 18 14.86 14.89 32.83
C PRO A 18 13.70 14.31 32.03
N ALA A 19 13.76 14.46 30.70
CA ALA A 19 12.84 13.73 29.81
C ALA A 19 13.12 12.23 29.93
N PHE A 20 12.10 11.44 30.28
CA PHE A 20 12.22 9.99 30.39
C PHE A 20 12.01 9.27 29.05
N VAL A 21 11.35 9.95 28.10
CA VAL A 21 11.06 9.44 26.77
C VAL A 21 11.44 10.51 25.75
N ASP A 22 12.11 10.10 24.69
CA ASP A 22 12.45 10.98 23.59
C ASP A 22 11.20 11.39 22.80
N VAL A 23 11.26 12.55 22.14
CA VAL A 23 10.19 12.98 21.25
C VAL A 23 10.08 11.98 20.10
N PRO A 24 8.90 11.36 19.88
CA PRO A 24 8.74 10.40 18.81
C PRO A 24 8.75 11.08 17.44
N ASP A 25 8.87 10.29 16.38
CA ASP A 25 8.64 10.78 15.02
C ASP A 25 7.18 11.27 14.89
N LEU A 26 7.03 12.59 14.73
CA LEU A 26 5.73 13.27 14.68
C LEU A 26 4.97 12.98 13.37
N LEU A 27 5.64 12.46 12.34
CA LEU A 27 5.02 12.09 11.06
C LEU A 27 4.75 10.58 10.97
N SER A 28 5.16 9.82 11.98
CA SER A 28 5.09 8.35 12.00
C SER A 28 3.68 7.81 11.73
N ILE A 29 2.63 8.45 12.26
CA ILE A 29 1.25 7.99 12.07
C ILE A 29 0.87 7.98 10.59
N GLN A 30 1.22 9.05 9.87
CA GLN A 30 0.86 9.20 8.46
C GLN A 30 1.65 8.24 7.57
N THR A 31 2.96 8.15 7.80
CA THR A 31 3.84 7.25 7.04
C THR A 31 3.48 5.80 7.30
N TRP A 32 3.26 5.42 8.56
CA TRP A 32 2.89 4.07 8.95
C TRP A 32 1.52 3.66 8.41
N ALA A 33 0.50 4.50 8.54
CA ALA A 33 -0.84 4.17 8.05
C ALA A 33 -0.85 3.91 6.53
N TYR A 34 -0.15 4.75 5.76
CA TYR A 34 -0.07 4.58 4.32
C TYR A 34 0.75 3.34 3.91
N GLN A 35 1.85 3.05 4.63
CA GLN A 35 2.62 1.82 4.43
C GLN A 35 1.81 0.56 4.76
N GLN A 36 1.00 0.57 5.83
CA GLN A 36 0.10 -0.53 6.17
C GLN A 36 -1.00 -0.71 5.13
N PHE A 37 -1.51 0.38 4.56
CA PHE A 37 -2.50 0.34 3.48
C PHE A 37 -1.93 -0.28 2.20
N LEU A 38 -0.70 0.11 1.81
CA LEU A 38 -0.05 -0.31 0.57
C LEU A 38 0.67 -1.67 0.64
N GLN A 39 1.20 -2.05 1.80
CA GLN A 39 2.03 -3.26 2.01
C GLN A 39 3.12 -3.48 0.93
N GLU A 40 3.71 -2.39 0.44
CA GLU A 40 4.56 -2.40 -0.76
C GLU A 40 5.86 -3.22 -0.60
N TRP A 41 6.41 -3.26 0.62
CA TRP A 41 7.65 -3.98 0.96
C TRP A 41 7.42 -5.40 1.47
N ILE A 42 6.15 -5.85 1.50
CA ILE A 42 5.79 -7.18 2.00
C ILE A 42 5.59 -8.13 0.80
N PRO A 43 6.26 -9.30 0.78
CA PRO A 43 6.02 -10.33 -0.23
C PRO A 43 4.53 -10.69 -0.31
N ASN A 44 4.04 -10.96 -1.51
CA ASN A 44 2.61 -11.15 -1.76
C ASN A 44 1.98 -12.20 -0.82
N GLU A 45 2.69 -13.29 -0.56
CA GLU A 45 2.25 -14.42 0.26
C GLU A 45 2.20 -14.08 1.75
N ALA A 46 2.96 -13.08 2.19
CA ALA A 46 3.05 -12.63 3.58
C ALA A 46 2.14 -11.42 3.88
N ARG A 47 1.42 -10.90 2.88
CA ARG A 47 0.52 -9.74 3.08
C ARG A 47 -0.66 -10.11 3.97
N LYS A 48 -0.92 -9.24 4.94
CA LYS A 48 -2.08 -9.35 5.83
C LYS A 48 -3.34 -8.90 5.09
N PRO A 49 -4.55 -9.41 5.42
CA PRO A 49 -5.81 -9.00 4.80
C PRO A 49 -6.28 -7.62 5.31
N ILE A 50 -5.45 -6.60 5.11
CA ILE A 50 -5.70 -5.19 5.45
C ILE A 50 -5.33 -4.31 4.26
N GLY A 51 -5.82 -3.07 4.23
CA GLY A 51 -5.52 -2.13 3.14
C GLY A 51 -5.95 -2.67 1.78
N LEU A 52 -5.11 -2.53 0.76
CA LEU A 52 -5.37 -3.02 -0.60
C LEU A 52 -5.64 -4.53 -0.63
N GLU A 53 -4.81 -5.32 0.05
CA GLU A 53 -4.94 -6.78 0.11
C GLU A 53 -6.29 -7.19 0.72
N GLY A 54 -6.69 -6.52 1.81
CA GLY A 54 -7.98 -6.76 2.46
C GLY A 54 -9.17 -6.40 1.57
N VAL A 55 -9.10 -5.27 0.86
CA VAL A 55 -10.15 -4.85 -0.07
C VAL A 55 -10.30 -5.85 -1.21
N PHE A 56 -9.20 -6.26 -1.87
CA PHE A 56 -9.28 -7.23 -2.96
C PHE A 56 -9.81 -8.58 -2.50
N LYS A 57 -9.35 -9.08 -1.35
CA LYS A 57 -9.86 -10.34 -0.76
C LYS A 57 -11.32 -10.27 -0.31
N ASN A 58 -11.84 -9.07 -0.03
CA ASN A 58 -13.24 -8.89 0.35
C ASN A 58 -14.17 -8.82 -0.86
N VAL A 59 -13.71 -8.18 -1.94
CA VAL A 59 -14.50 -7.98 -3.17
C VAL A 59 -14.52 -9.24 -4.05
N PHE A 60 -13.41 -9.98 -4.10
CA PHE A 60 -13.30 -11.18 -4.92
C PHE A 60 -13.53 -12.46 -4.09
N PRO A 61 -14.07 -13.53 -4.69
CA PRO A 61 -14.36 -13.70 -6.11
C PRO A 61 -15.61 -12.94 -6.59
N ILE A 62 -15.62 -12.59 -7.88
CA ILE A 62 -16.81 -12.06 -8.56
C ILE A 62 -17.34 -13.14 -9.50
N GLU A 63 -18.63 -13.44 -9.41
CA GLU A 63 -19.30 -14.51 -10.15
C GLU A 63 -20.41 -13.92 -11.04
N ASP A 64 -20.65 -14.52 -12.20
CA ASP A 64 -21.84 -14.23 -13.00
C ASP A 64 -23.10 -14.88 -12.38
N SER A 65 -24.29 -14.49 -12.86
CA SER A 65 -25.57 -14.97 -12.31
C SER A 65 -25.76 -16.49 -12.38
N HIS A 66 -25.08 -17.16 -13.31
CA HIS A 66 -25.19 -18.61 -13.51
C HIS A 66 -23.99 -19.40 -12.97
N ARG A 67 -22.98 -18.72 -12.43
CA ARG A 67 -21.68 -19.25 -11.97
C ARG A 67 -20.85 -19.92 -13.06
N ASN A 68 -21.08 -19.57 -14.32
CA ASN A 68 -20.30 -20.03 -15.47
C ASN A 68 -18.91 -19.38 -15.51
N TYR A 69 -18.78 -18.18 -14.94
CA TYR A 69 -17.53 -17.41 -14.91
C TYR A 69 -17.23 -16.90 -13.51
N ILE A 70 -16.05 -17.23 -13.01
CA ILE A 70 -15.58 -16.83 -11.68
C ILE A 70 -14.26 -16.08 -11.84
N LEU A 71 -14.25 -14.80 -11.50
CA LEU A 71 -13.06 -13.97 -11.50
C LEU A 71 -12.46 -13.98 -10.10
N GLU A 72 -11.23 -14.46 -9.97
CA GLU A 72 -10.52 -14.60 -8.70
C GLU A 72 -9.32 -13.64 -8.64
N TYR A 73 -9.13 -13.01 -7.47
CA TYR A 73 -7.94 -12.21 -7.19
C TYR A 73 -6.75 -13.10 -6.82
N LYS A 74 -5.58 -12.86 -7.44
CA LYS A 74 -4.33 -13.57 -7.10
C LYS A 74 -3.36 -12.69 -6.31
N ASN A 75 -3.00 -11.51 -6.82
CA ASN A 75 -2.14 -10.54 -6.15
C ASN A 75 -2.20 -9.15 -6.83
N TYR A 76 -1.62 -8.12 -6.19
CA TYR A 76 -1.36 -6.81 -6.81
C TYR A 76 0.11 -6.41 -6.76
N PHE A 77 0.48 -5.49 -7.64
CA PHE A 77 1.80 -4.89 -7.77
C PHE A 77 1.67 -3.37 -7.89
N LEU A 78 2.50 -2.66 -7.13
CA LEU A 78 2.68 -1.22 -7.28
C LEU A 78 3.86 -1.00 -8.22
N GLY A 79 3.65 -0.24 -9.30
CA GLY A 79 4.71 0.17 -10.20
C GLY A 79 5.46 1.39 -9.65
N GLN A 80 6.40 1.90 -10.43
CA GLN A 80 7.14 3.10 -10.05
C GLN A 80 6.40 4.37 -10.49
N PRO A 81 6.49 5.45 -9.70
CA PRO A 81 6.06 6.77 -10.13
C PRO A 81 6.74 7.21 -11.42
N LYS A 82 6.00 7.90 -12.28
CA LYS A 82 6.52 8.35 -13.58
C LYS A 82 7.54 9.50 -13.44
N TYR A 83 7.36 10.35 -12.44
CA TYR A 83 8.18 11.54 -12.18
C TYR A 83 8.49 11.63 -10.69
N SER A 84 9.54 12.36 -10.33
CA SER A 84 9.84 12.69 -8.94
C SER A 84 8.86 13.72 -8.37
N PRO A 85 8.75 13.86 -7.03
CA PRO A 85 7.88 14.85 -6.41
C PRO A 85 8.17 16.30 -6.88
N ASN A 86 9.44 16.67 -7.07
CA ASN A 86 9.82 18.01 -7.52
C ASN A 86 9.34 18.29 -8.95
N GLU A 87 9.55 17.33 -9.87
CA GLU A 87 9.06 17.47 -11.24
C GLU A 87 7.52 17.53 -11.32
N CYS A 88 6.83 16.80 -10.43
CA CYS A 88 5.38 16.88 -10.32
C CYS A 88 4.90 18.28 -9.90
N MET A 89 5.60 18.91 -8.95
CA MET A 89 5.31 20.28 -8.52
C MET A 89 5.55 21.28 -9.66
N ASP A 90 6.70 21.19 -10.34
CA ASP A 90 7.05 22.11 -11.44
C ASP A 90 6.08 21.99 -12.63
N ARG A 91 5.59 20.78 -12.92
CA ARG A 91 4.69 20.50 -14.04
C ARG A 91 3.21 20.63 -13.69
N GLY A 92 2.86 20.82 -12.40
CA GLY A 92 1.47 20.86 -11.94
C GLY A 92 0.71 19.53 -12.13
N VAL A 93 1.39 18.39 -12.00
CA VAL A 93 0.79 17.05 -12.14
C VAL A 93 0.83 16.29 -10.81
N THR A 94 -0.09 15.33 -10.63
CA THR A 94 -0.14 14.51 -9.40
C THR A 94 1.01 13.50 -9.35
N TYR A 95 1.71 13.44 -8.21
CA TYR A 95 2.67 12.38 -7.92
C TYR A 95 1.92 11.08 -7.58
N SER A 96 2.02 10.08 -8.46
CA SER A 96 1.33 8.80 -8.29
C SER A 96 2.09 7.65 -8.93
N ALA A 97 1.77 6.43 -8.50
CA ALA A 97 2.29 5.18 -9.03
C ALA A 97 1.14 4.30 -9.56
N PRO A 98 1.35 3.51 -10.62
CA PRO A 98 0.31 2.63 -11.15
C PRO A 98 0.11 1.40 -10.25
N LEU A 99 -1.16 1.03 -10.02
CA LEU A 99 -1.55 -0.22 -9.37
C LEU A 99 -1.95 -1.24 -10.44
N ARG A 100 -1.32 -2.42 -10.43
CA ARG A 100 -1.62 -3.55 -11.33
C ARG A 100 -2.13 -4.72 -10.51
N VAL A 101 -3.20 -5.37 -10.95
CA VAL A 101 -3.81 -6.51 -10.27
C VAL A 101 -3.76 -7.73 -11.19
N ARG A 102 -3.37 -8.89 -10.66
CA ARG A 102 -3.43 -10.17 -11.35
C ARG A 102 -4.71 -10.88 -10.95
N LEU A 103 -5.55 -11.14 -11.94
CA LEU A 103 -6.81 -11.87 -11.79
C LEU A 103 -6.74 -13.16 -12.58
N ALA A 104 -7.42 -14.20 -12.10
CA ALA A 104 -7.62 -15.44 -12.82
C ALA A 104 -9.10 -15.59 -13.14
N LEU A 105 -9.43 -15.86 -14.40
CA LEU A 105 -10.79 -16.19 -14.82
C LEU A 105 -10.91 -17.70 -14.87
N HIS A 106 -11.87 -18.25 -14.13
CA HIS A 106 -12.24 -19.64 -14.14
C HIS A 106 -13.58 -19.80 -14.87
N ILE A 107 -13.67 -20.80 -15.74
CA ILE A 107 -14.91 -21.16 -16.45
C ILE A 107 -15.40 -22.47 -15.82
N THR A 108 -16.68 -22.57 -15.48
CA THR A 108 -17.25 -23.81 -14.92
C THR A 108 -17.99 -24.61 -16.01
N ASP A 109 -17.99 -25.93 -15.88
CA ASP A 109 -18.76 -26.80 -16.78
C ASP A 109 -20.25 -26.74 -16.42
N GLU A 110 -21.12 -26.58 -17.41
CA GLU A 110 -22.58 -26.57 -17.23
C GLU A 110 -23.10 -27.86 -16.56
N ASN A 111 -22.39 -28.98 -16.75
CA ASN A 111 -22.73 -30.29 -16.19
C ASN A 111 -22.14 -30.54 -14.78
N ASN A 112 -21.04 -29.86 -14.41
CA ASN A 112 -20.40 -29.99 -13.10
C ASN A 112 -19.84 -28.65 -12.59
N LYS A 113 -20.71 -27.85 -11.97
CA LYS A 113 -20.39 -26.49 -11.48
C LYS A 113 -19.38 -26.43 -10.32
N ASN A 114 -18.94 -27.58 -9.80
CA ASN A 114 -17.93 -27.64 -8.74
C ASN A 114 -16.50 -27.79 -9.27
N GLU A 115 -16.32 -27.99 -10.58
CA GLU A 115 -15.01 -28.15 -11.21
C GLU A 115 -14.74 -27.01 -12.19
N TYR A 116 -13.51 -26.48 -12.17
CA TYR A 116 -13.04 -25.53 -13.16
C TYR A 116 -12.78 -26.27 -14.46
N ALA A 117 -13.53 -25.95 -15.51
CA ALA A 117 -13.24 -26.40 -16.86
C ALA A 117 -11.91 -25.75 -17.30
N GLN A 118 -11.02 -26.57 -17.85
CA GLN A 118 -9.64 -26.21 -18.20
C GLN A 118 -9.58 -25.33 -19.44
#